data_AF-A0A6B1D9Q6-F1
#
_entry.id   AF-A0A6B1D9Q6-F1
#
_cell.length_a   1.000
_cell.length_b   1.000
_cell.length_c   1.000
_cell.angle_alpha   90.00
_cell.angle_beta   90.00
_cell.angle_gamma   90.00
#
_symmetry.space_group_name_H-M   'P 1'
#
loop_
_entity.id
_entity.type
_entity.pdbx_description
1 polymer ?
#
loop_
_entity_poly.entity_id
_entity_poly.type
_entity_poly.pdbx_seq_one_letter_code
_entity_poly.pdbx_strand_id
1 'polypeptide(L)' 'MITKNVKATFSGGVLIPQESLDLEEGENVVLSIEGQPVERSLAALRASAGAWEGTHDPEALKENIYSNRRRNSRPQPKL' A
#
# COMPACT_ATOMS: atom_id res chain seq x y z
N MET A 1 25.56 -15.87 16.09
CA MET A 1 24.24 -15.31 16.48
C MET A 1 23.18 -16.26 15.97
N ILE A 2 22.25 -16.70 16.83
CA ILE A 2 21.10 -17.50 16.42
C ILE A 2 19.96 -16.51 16.19
N THR A 3 19.46 -16.43 14.96
CA THR A 3 18.37 -15.53 14.59
C THR A 3 17.09 -16.35 14.50
N LYS A 4 16.13 -16.08 15.39
CA LYS A 4 14.81 -16.73 15.37
C LYS A 4 13.77 -15.68 14.94
N ASN A 5 13.05 -15.98 13.86
CA ASN A 5 11.94 -15.14 13.41
C ASN A 5 10.69 -15.50 14.20
N VAL A 6 10.16 -14.54 14.95
CA VAL A 6 9.00 -14.72 15.82
C VAL A 6 7.87 -13.85 15.29
N LYS A 7 6.67 -14.41 15.18
CA LYS A 7 5.47 -13.63 14.87
C LYS A 7 4.96 -12.95 16.13
N ALA A 8 4.73 -11.64 16.05
CA ALA A 8 4.19 -10.86 17.14
C ALA A 8 3.13 -9.88 16.63
N THR A 9 2.16 -9.60 17.49
CA THR A 9 1.19 -8.52 17.29
C THR A 9 1.57 -7.31 18.11
N PHE A 10 1.47 -6.13 17.51
CA PHE A 10 1.70 -4.87 18.21
C PHE A 10 0.38 -4.32 18.76
N SER A 11 0.31 -4.09 20.08
CA SER A 11 -0.85 -3.49 20.73
C SER A 11 -0.38 -2.55 21.85
N GLY A 12 -0.85 -1.30 21.83
CA GLY A 12 -0.60 -0.34 22.91
C GLY A 12 0.88 -0.03 23.20
N GLY A 13 1.79 -0.19 22.23
CA GLY A 13 3.23 0.00 22.45
C GLY A 13 3.99 -1.27 22.81
N VAL A 14 3.31 -2.41 22.99
CA VAL A 14 3.91 -3.68 23.39
C VAL A 14 3.85 -4.68 22.23
N LEU A 15 4.96 -5.38 21.99
CA LEU A 15 5.01 -6.54 21.08
C LEU A 15 4.59 -7.79 21.85
N ILE A 16 3.50 -8.40 21.41
CA ILE A 16 2.94 -9.62 22.02
C ILE A 16 3.32 -10.79 21.10
N PRO A 17 4.27 -11.65 21.48
CA PRO A 17 4.64 -12.81 20.69
C PRO A 17 3.48 -13.82 20.64
N GLN A 18 3.28 -14.46 19.49
CA GLN A 18 2.25 -15.49 19.29
C GLN A 18 2.70 -16.88 19.75
N GLU A 19 4.00 -17.04 20.03
CA GLU A 19 4.63 -18.27 20.48
C GLU A 19 5.46 -17.99 21.74
N SER A 20 5.64 -19.01 22.59
CA SER A 20 6.46 -18.86 23.79
C SER A 20 7.91 -18.61 23.39
N LEU A 21 8.51 -17.62 24.04
CA LEU A 21 9.93 -17.34 23.94
C LEU A 21 10.62 -17.87 25.18
N ASP A 22 11.72 -18.58 24.96
CA ASP A 22 12.60 -19.06 26.02
C ASP A 22 13.61 -17.94 26.29
N LEU A 23 13.15 -16.91 26.98
CA LEU A 23 13.91 -15.72 27.34
C LEU A 23 13.75 -15.46 28.83
N GLU A 24 14.82 -15.04 29.48
CA GLU A 24 14.79 -14.68 30.89
C GLU A 24 14.35 -13.21 31.08
N GLU A 25 13.75 -12.93 32.25
CA GLU A 25 13.38 -11.56 32.57
C GLU A 25 14.63 -10.68 32.68
N GLY A 26 14.65 -9.56 31.94
CA GLY A 26 15.80 -8.65 31.88
C GLY A 26 16.83 -8.97 30.78
N GLU A 27 16.60 -10.00 29.97
CA GLU A 27 17.47 -10.34 28.85
C GLU A 27 17.36 -9.28 27.72
N ASN A 28 18.50 -8.79 27.23
CA ASN A 28 18.54 -7.82 26.13
C ASN A 28 18.48 -8.55 24.78
N VAL A 29 17.49 -8.20 23.96
CA VAL A 29 17.30 -8.78 22.62
C VAL A 29 17.33 -7.72 21.53
N VAL A 30 17.82 -8.09 20.35
CA VAL A 30 17.80 -7.24 19.15
C VAL A 30 16.59 -7.62 18.30
N LEU A 31 15.75 -6.64 17.97
CA LEU A 31 14.53 -6.83 17.20
C LEU A 31 14.72 -6.37 15.74
N SER A 32 14.27 -7.19 14.80
CA SER A 32 14.06 -6.81 13.40
C SER A 32 12.57 -6.82 13.10
N ILE A 33 12.03 -5.69 12.63
CA ILE A 33 10.60 -5.52 12.39
C ILE A 33 10.32 -5.50 10.90
N GLU A 34 9.62 -6.52 10.41
CA GLU A 34 9.09 -6.57 9.04
C GLU A 34 7.57 -6.35 9.09
N GLY A 35 7.10 -5.23 8.52
CA GLY A 35 5.68 -4.90 8.48
C GLY A 35 4.94 -5.80 7.50
N GLN A 36 3.92 -6.53 7.96
CA GLN A 36 2.99 -7.21 7.08
C GLN A 36 1.89 -6.25 6.60
N PRO A 37 1.43 -6.37 5.33
CA PRO A 37 0.32 -5.57 4.84
C PRO A 37 -0.94 -5.88 5.66
N VAL A 38 -1.44 -4.87 6.36
CA VAL A 38 -2.63 -4.97 7.20
C VAL A 38 -3.88 -5.11 6.32
N GLU A 39 -4.84 -5.91 6.76
CA GLU A 39 -6.12 -6.12 6.06
C GLU A 39 -6.88 -4.80 5.76
N ARG A 40 -6.67 -3.77 6.59
CA ARG A 40 -7.18 -2.40 6.35
C ARG A 40 -6.79 -1.86 4.98
N SER A 41 -5.58 -2.15 4.51
CA SER A 41 -5.10 -1.76 3.19
C SER A 41 -5.90 -2.47 2.10
N LEU A 42 -6.22 -3.75 2.29
CA LEU A 42 -7.05 -4.52 1.35
C LEU A 42 -8.51 -4.06 1.37
N ALA A 43 -9.05 -3.71 2.54
CA ALA A 43 -10.40 -3.18 2.66
C ALA A 43 -10.52 -1.81 1.96
N ALA A 44 -9.54 -0.92 2.14
CA ALA A 44 -9.49 0.36 1.43
C ALA A 44 -9.39 0.17 -0.09
N LEU A 45 -8.56 -0.77 -0.56
CA LEU A 45 -8.44 -1.10 -1.98
C LEU A 45 -9.72 -1.72 -2.55
N ARG A 46 -10.43 -2.57 -1.80
CA ARG A 46 -11.73 -3.13 -2.22
C ARG A 46 -12.82 -2.05 -2.24
N ALA A 47 -12.81 -1.12 -1.28
CA ALA A 47 -13.76 -0.02 -1.24
C ALA A 47 -13.56 1.00 -2.38
N SER A 48 -12.31 1.19 -2.83
CA SER A 48 -11.97 2.04 -3.98
C SER A 48 -11.96 1.30 -5.32
N ALA A 49 -12.12 -0.03 -5.31
CA ALA A 49 -12.29 -0.82 -6.52
C ALA A 49 -13.61 -0.42 -7.19
N GLY A 50 -13.52 0.44 -8.19
CA GLY A 50 -14.69 1.00 -8.85
C GLY A 50 -15.33 0.04 -9.86
N ALA A 51 -16.66 0.11 -9.97
CA ALA A 51 -17.44 -0.49 -11.05
C ALA A 51 -17.58 0.52 -12.20
N TRP A 52 -16.55 0.63 -13.03
CA TRP A 52 -16.53 1.58 -14.15
C TRP A 52 -17.23 1.03 -15.40
N GLU A 53 -17.58 -0.24 -15.38
CA GLU A 53 -18.29 -0.91 -16.46
C GLU A 53 -19.68 -0.28 -16.64
N GLY A 54 -19.94 0.26 -17.82
CA GLY A 54 -21.22 0.89 -18.17
C GLY A 54 -21.42 2.32 -17.64
N THR A 55 -20.51 2.88 -16.85
CA THR A 55 -20.63 4.28 -16.34
C THR A 55 -20.02 5.32 -17.26
N HIS A 56 -19.24 4.89 -18.26
CA HIS A 56 -18.62 5.75 -19.26
C HIS A 56 -18.51 5.00 -20.59
N ASP A 57 -18.45 5.75 -21.68
CA ASP A 57 -18.15 5.22 -23.01
C ASP A 57 -16.63 5.18 -23.20
N PRO A 58 -16.01 3.98 -23.27
CA PRO A 58 -14.56 3.86 -23.40
C PRO A 58 -14.03 4.41 -24.72
N GLU A 59 -14.78 4.29 -25.82
CA GLU A 59 -14.34 4.75 -27.13
C GLU A 59 -14.41 6.27 -27.22
N ALA A 60 -15.50 6.87 -26.72
CA ALA A 60 -15.60 8.33 -26.63
C ALA A 60 -14.52 8.92 -25.70
N LEU A 61 -14.23 8.27 -24.56
CA LEU A 61 -13.16 8.71 -23.65
C LEU A 61 -11.80 8.68 -24.35
N LYS A 62 -11.49 7.60 -25.07
CA LYS A 62 -10.25 7.44 -25.81
C LYS A 62 -10.11 8.51 -26.89
N GLU A 63 -11.14 8.72 -27.70
CA GLU A 63 -11.15 9.75 -28.74
C GLU A 63 -10.90 11.14 -28.16
N ASN A 64 -11.56 11.48 -27.05
CA ASN A 64 -11.40 12.75 -26.35
C ASN A 64 -9.98 12.97 -25.81
N ILE A 65 -9.34 11.92 -25.29
CA ILE A 65 -7.94 12.00 -24.84
C ILE A 65 -7.02 12.32 -26.02
N TYR A 66 -7.18 11.61 -27.15
CA TYR A 66 -6.35 11.82 -28.33
C TYR A 66 -6.61 13.16 -29.02
N SER A 67 -7.85 13.64 -29.05
CA SER A 67 -8.18 14.94 -29.62
C SER A 67 -7.56 16.07 -28.79
N ASN A 68 -7.65 15.99 -27.46
CA ASN A 68 -7.03 16.97 -26.56
C ASN A 68 -5.51 16.96 -26.64
N ARG A 69 -4.87 15.79 -26.73
CA ARG A 69 -3.40 15.70 -26.92
C ARG A 69 -2.92 16.32 -28.23
N ARG A 70 -3.76 16.29 -29.27
CA ARG A 70 -3.46 16.88 -30.59
C ARG A 70 -3.74 18.39 -30.63
N ARG A 71 -4.45 18.95 -29.66
CA ARG A 71 -4.64 20.40 -29.57
C ARG A 71 -3.31 21.05 -29.20
N ASN A 72 -2.77 21.84 -30.12
CA ASN A 72 -1.59 22.64 -29.85
C ASN A 72 -2.00 23.89 -29.05
N SER A 73 -2.31 23.70 -27.76
CA SER A 73 -2.70 24.77 -26.84
C SER A 73 -1.51 25.46 -26.19
N ARG A 74 -0.27 25.06 -26.53
CA ARG A 74 0.93 25.71 -26.03
C ARG A 74 1.10 27.05 -26.74
N PRO A 75 1.29 28.16 -26.00
CA PRO A 75 1.70 29.41 -26.61
C PRO A 75 2.97 29.17 -27.43
N GLN A 76 3.04 29.71 -28.65
CA GLN A 76 4.28 29.64 -29.41
C GLN A 76 5.40 30.31 -28.58
N PRO A 77 6.58 29.67 -28.47
CA PRO A 77 7.71 30.28 -27.81
C PRO A 77 8.02 31.61 -28.49
N LYS A 78 8.16 32.68 -27.71
CA LYS A 78 8.63 33.97 -28.23
C LYS A 78 10.11 33.81 -28.54
N LEU A 79 10.46 33.94 -29.83
CA LEU A 79 11.84 34.07 -30.30
C LEU A 79 12.39 35.45 -29.95
#